data_AF-A0A8D8MMQ0-F1
#
_entry.id   AF-A0A8D8MMQ0-F1
#
_cell.length_a   1.000
_cell.length_b   1.000
_cell.length_c   1.000
_cell.angle_alpha   90.00
_cell.angle_beta   90.00
_cell.angle_gamma   90.00
#
_symmetry.space_group_name_H-M   'P 1'
#
loop_
_entity.id
_entity.type
_entity.pdbx_description
1 polymer ?
#
loop_
_entity_poly.entity_id
_entity_poly.type
_entity_poly.pdbx_seq_one_letter_code
_entity_poly.pdbx_strand_id
1 'polypeptide(L)'
;MVRHNNQLPDNLPQLQNLIKRDSESYKEEFLQQYQHFLSVLEIFRLEPDKENKSLCESIMFLAQIAQCYIEELKTFPQTIVDLLKTHSTTLDPEMRNTFCRALILLRNKNLISPLDLLELFFQLLRCPDKALRTFLENHIITDIKNMNAKQKDMKLNSTLQNFMYTMLKDANPKAAKMSIDIMIELYKKRIWNDAKTVNVIATVGCFSKITKVMVASLKFFLGTDEDDSKDDEEDSDKEADLKGVMMANKVNKKTKKRKKQLEAAKKLYHQAQKKKTKKLYHQA
;
A
#
# COMPACT_ATOMS: atom_id res chain seq x y z
N MET A 1 -39.06 -9.91 -27.63
CA MET A 1 -37.69 -9.63 -28.13
C MET A 1 -36.76 -10.67 -27.52
N VAL A 2 -36.24 -11.55 -28.37
CA VAL A 2 -35.33 -12.64 -27.96
C VAL A 2 -33.98 -12.02 -27.61
N ARG A 3 -33.54 -12.16 -26.35
CA ARG A 3 -32.21 -11.70 -25.89
C ARG A 3 -31.13 -12.50 -26.62
N HIS A 4 -30.58 -11.94 -27.70
CA HIS A 4 -29.43 -12.51 -28.41
C HIS A 4 -28.15 -12.35 -27.55
N ASN A 5 -27.37 -13.44 -27.45
CA ASN A 5 -26.05 -13.58 -26.80
C ASN A 5 -25.99 -13.47 -25.27
N ASN A 6 -26.12 -14.64 -24.62
CA ASN A 6 -25.96 -14.88 -23.19
C ASN A 6 -24.48 -14.83 -22.70
N GLN A 7 -23.64 -13.96 -23.26
CA GLN A 7 -22.26 -13.71 -22.79
C GLN A 7 -22.16 -12.52 -21.82
N LEU A 8 -23.29 -11.88 -21.51
CA LEU A 8 -23.37 -10.77 -20.54
C LEU A 8 -22.88 -11.13 -19.13
N PRO A 9 -23.10 -12.35 -18.60
CA PRO A 9 -22.56 -12.74 -17.29
C PRO A 9 -21.03 -12.83 -17.28
N ASP A 10 -20.41 -13.17 -18.42
CA ASP A 10 -18.96 -13.36 -18.51
C ASP A 10 -18.21 -12.04 -18.76
N ASN A 11 -18.91 -11.00 -19.26
CA ASN A 11 -18.33 -9.69 -19.54
C ASN A 11 -18.64 -8.67 -18.43
N LEU A 12 -17.95 -8.80 -17.30
CA LEU A 12 -18.12 -7.95 -16.12
C LEU A 12 -18.05 -6.43 -16.42
N PRO A 13 -17.13 -5.92 -17.26
CA PRO A 13 -17.10 -4.50 -17.61
C PRO A 13 -18.35 -4.01 -18.36
N GLN A 14 -18.92 -4.84 -19.25
CA GLN A 14 -20.12 -4.48 -19.98
C GLN A 14 -21.34 -4.49 -19.05
N LEU A 15 -21.46 -5.54 -18.22
CA LEU A 15 -22.53 -5.66 -17.23
C LEU A 15 -22.49 -4.49 -16.22
N GLN A 16 -21.30 -4.10 -15.79
CA GLN A 16 -21.10 -2.95 -14.89
C GLN A 16 -21.66 -1.66 -15.49
N ASN A 17 -21.39 -1.39 -16.77
CA ASN A 17 -21.88 -0.19 -17.44
C ASN A 17 -23.40 -0.19 -17.61
N LEU A 18 -23.99 -1.37 -17.84
CA LEU A 18 -25.44 -1.53 -17.96
C LEU A 18 -26.13 -1.33 -16.62
N ILE A 19 -25.64 -1.97 -15.54
CA ILE A 19 -26.16 -1.80 -14.17
C ILE A 19 -26.10 -0.33 -13.73
N LYS A 20 -25.03 0.38 -14.08
CA LYS A 20 -24.90 1.81 -13.74
C LYS A 20 -25.89 2.72 -14.48
N ARG A 21 -26.42 2.28 -15.62
CA ARG A 21 -27.41 3.02 -16.41
C ARG A 21 -28.83 2.69 -15.96
N ASP A 22 -29.08 1.42 -15.68
CA ASP A 22 -30.38 0.92 -15.22
C ASP A 22 -30.13 -0.20 -14.20
N SER A 23 -30.31 0.09 -12.91
CA SER A 23 -30.06 -0.89 -11.85
C SER A 23 -31.23 -1.84 -11.62
N GLU A 24 -32.46 -1.49 -12.02
CA GLU A 24 -33.61 -2.35 -11.76
C GLU A 24 -33.67 -3.51 -12.77
N SER A 25 -33.42 -3.22 -14.05
CA SER A 25 -33.51 -4.21 -15.13
C SER A 25 -32.44 -5.30 -15.09
N TYR A 26 -31.33 -5.07 -14.38
CA TYR A 26 -30.19 -6.00 -14.30
C TYR A 26 -29.99 -6.60 -12.91
N LYS A 27 -31.06 -6.63 -12.09
CA LYS A 27 -31.01 -7.16 -10.72
C LYS A 27 -30.75 -8.68 -10.70
N GLU A 28 -31.32 -9.43 -11.64
CA GLU A 28 -31.13 -10.89 -11.71
C GLU A 28 -29.68 -11.25 -12.05
N GLU A 29 -29.09 -10.57 -13.04
CA GLU A 29 -27.69 -10.75 -13.43
C GLU A 29 -26.75 -10.33 -12.29
N PHE A 30 -27.08 -9.28 -11.54
CA PHE A 30 -26.35 -8.92 -10.31
C PHE A 30 -26.40 -10.04 -9.27
N LEU A 31 -27.59 -10.57 -8.96
CA LEU A 31 -27.75 -11.64 -7.97
C LEU A 31 -26.98 -12.90 -8.35
N GLN A 32 -26.95 -13.25 -9.64
CA GLN A 32 -26.15 -14.35 -10.15
C GLN A 32 -24.64 -14.14 -9.88
N GLN A 33 -24.13 -12.94 -10.16
CA GLN A 33 -22.72 -12.59 -9.89
C GLN A 33 -22.42 -12.54 -8.38
N TYR A 34 -23.37 -12.09 -7.56
CA TYR A 34 -23.20 -12.07 -6.11
C TYR A 34 -23.15 -13.49 -5.53
N GLN A 35 -24.00 -14.41 -6.00
CA GLN A 35 -23.95 -15.83 -5.62
C GLN A 35 -22.66 -16.51 -6.08
N HIS A 36 -22.19 -16.19 -7.29
CA HIS A 36 -20.90 -16.65 -7.77
C HIS A 36 -19.77 -16.20 -6.84
N PHE A 37 -19.74 -14.90 -6.50
CA PHE A 37 -18.78 -14.34 -5.54
C PHE A 37 -18.81 -15.08 -4.19
N LEU A 38 -19.99 -15.31 -3.60
CA LEU A 38 -20.12 -16.04 -2.33
C LEU A 38 -19.55 -17.46 -2.43
N SER A 39 -19.85 -18.16 -3.53
CA SER A 39 -19.35 -19.52 -3.77
C SER A 39 -17.83 -19.56 -3.90
N VAL A 40 -17.26 -18.62 -4.67
CA VAL A 40 -15.81 -18.49 -4.84
C VAL A 40 -15.13 -18.11 -3.52
N LEU A 41 -15.78 -17.28 -2.70
CA LEU A 41 -15.28 -16.88 -1.38
C LEU A 41 -15.23 -18.05 -0.41
N GLU A 42 -16.24 -18.92 -0.37
CA GLU A 42 -16.21 -20.12 0.47
C GLU A 42 -15.10 -21.08 0.04
N ILE A 43 -14.88 -21.25 -1.27
CA ILE A 43 -13.75 -22.04 -1.78
C ILE A 43 -12.42 -21.40 -1.38
N PHE A 44 -12.31 -20.07 -1.49
CA PHE A 44 -11.10 -19.34 -1.13
C PHE A 44 -10.76 -19.47 0.36
N ARG A 45 -11.75 -19.55 1.26
CA ARG A 45 -11.52 -19.79 2.69
C ARG A 45 -10.84 -21.13 2.99
N LEU A 46 -10.96 -22.11 2.10
CA LEU A 46 -10.29 -23.41 2.23
C LEU A 46 -8.81 -23.35 1.81
N GLU A 47 -8.49 -22.54 0.80
CA GLU A 47 -7.13 -22.38 0.26
C GLU A 47 -6.76 -20.89 0.07
N PRO A 48 -6.49 -20.14 1.16
CA PRO A 48 -6.26 -18.69 1.09
C PRO A 48 -4.89 -18.26 0.55
N ASP A 49 -3.99 -19.22 0.31
CA ASP A 49 -2.61 -19.01 -0.16
C ASP A 49 -2.51 -18.98 -1.70
N LYS A 50 -3.54 -19.48 -2.41
CA LYS A 50 -3.54 -19.51 -3.87
C LYS A 50 -4.14 -18.24 -4.45
N GLU A 51 -3.49 -17.72 -5.48
CA GLU A 51 -4.02 -16.63 -6.28
C GLU A 51 -5.37 -17.01 -6.91
N ASN A 52 -6.39 -16.17 -6.71
CA ASN A 52 -7.70 -16.34 -7.31
C ASN A 52 -8.13 -15.08 -8.08
N LYS A 53 -7.84 -15.07 -9.38
CA LYS A 53 -8.18 -13.96 -10.29
C LYS A 53 -9.67 -13.71 -10.40
N SER A 54 -10.48 -14.77 -10.43
CA SER A 54 -11.94 -14.66 -10.48
C SER A 54 -12.50 -13.96 -9.25
N LEU A 55 -11.93 -14.24 -8.06
CA LEU A 55 -12.31 -13.53 -6.83
C LEU A 55 -11.92 -12.04 -6.89
N CYS A 56 -10.73 -11.72 -7.40
CA CYS A 56 -10.28 -10.33 -7.59
C CYS A 56 -11.20 -9.54 -8.54
N GLU A 57 -11.55 -10.13 -9.67
CA GLU A 57 -12.46 -9.54 -10.66
C GLU A 57 -13.86 -9.34 -10.07
N SER A 58 -14.39 -10.35 -9.38
CA SER A 58 -15.70 -10.30 -8.72
C SER A 58 -15.75 -9.20 -7.65
N ILE A 59 -14.73 -9.11 -6.79
CA ILE A 59 -14.65 -8.07 -5.74
C ILE A 59 -14.60 -6.68 -6.36
N MET A 60 -13.79 -6.50 -7.41
CA MET A 60 -13.68 -5.20 -8.08
C MET A 60 -14.99 -4.80 -8.75
N PHE A 61 -15.65 -5.75 -9.42
CA PHE A 61 -16.97 -5.55 -10.02
C PHE A 61 -18.01 -5.13 -8.97
N LEU A 62 -18.13 -5.89 -7.88
CA LEU A 62 -19.06 -5.59 -6.79
C LEU A 62 -18.78 -4.22 -6.15
N ALA A 63 -17.51 -3.89 -5.89
CA ALA A 63 -17.14 -2.57 -5.38
C ALA A 63 -17.53 -1.42 -6.33
N GLN A 64 -17.52 -1.67 -7.63
CA GLN A 64 -17.90 -0.70 -8.65
C GLN A 64 -19.41 -0.48 -8.78
N ILE A 65 -20.24 -1.48 -8.46
CA ILE A 65 -21.71 -1.37 -8.50
C ILE A 65 -22.34 -1.19 -7.12
N ALA A 66 -21.56 -1.20 -6.03
CA ALA A 66 -22.06 -1.15 -4.66
C ALA A 66 -23.00 0.03 -4.33
N GLN A 67 -22.90 1.15 -5.04
CA GLN A 67 -23.82 2.28 -4.87
C GLN A 67 -25.22 2.03 -5.44
N CYS A 68 -25.36 1.14 -6.43
CA CYS A 68 -26.62 0.78 -7.05
C CYS A 68 -27.43 -0.20 -6.19
N TYR A 69 -26.75 -1.06 -5.42
CA TYR A 69 -27.37 -2.11 -4.60
C TYR A 69 -26.90 -2.04 -3.14
N ILE A 70 -27.17 -0.91 -2.49
CA ILE A 70 -26.70 -0.64 -1.12
C ILE A 70 -27.25 -1.69 -0.14
N GLU A 71 -28.50 -2.11 -0.29
CA GLU A 71 -29.14 -3.03 0.66
C GLU A 71 -28.58 -4.45 0.60
N GLU A 72 -28.38 -4.96 -0.60
CA GLU A 72 -27.87 -6.32 -0.85
C GLU A 72 -26.38 -6.41 -0.48
N LEU A 73 -25.63 -5.31 -0.62
CA LEU A 73 -24.18 -5.26 -0.36
C LEU A 73 -23.81 -4.64 1.00
N LYS A 74 -24.73 -4.57 1.97
CA LYS A 74 -24.44 -4.03 3.31
C LYS A 74 -23.28 -4.76 4.01
N THR A 75 -23.22 -6.08 3.88
CA THR A 75 -22.20 -6.92 4.54
C THR A 75 -20.89 -7.01 3.75
N PHE A 76 -20.92 -6.68 2.45
CA PHE A 76 -19.79 -6.86 1.55
C PHE A 76 -18.51 -6.13 1.97
N PRO A 77 -18.54 -4.84 2.36
CA PRO A 77 -17.35 -4.15 2.85
C PRO A 77 -16.71 -4.85 4.07
N GLN A 78 -17.54 -5.29 5.02
CA GLN A 78 -17.08 -5.95 6.23
C GLN A 78 -16.40 -7.28 5.91
N THR A 79 -16.96 -8.06 4.98
CA THR A 79 -16.36 -9.32 4.53
C THR A 79 -14.94 -9.12 3.99
N ILE A 80 -14.70 -8.07 3.21
CA ILE A 80 -13.34 -7.78 2.69
C ILE A 80 -12.40 -7.34 3.81
N VAL A 81 -12.89 -6.53 4.76
CA VAL A 81 -12.12 -6.12 5.95
C VAL A 81 -11.69 -7.34 6.76
N ASP A 82 -12.61 -8.27 7.00
CA ASP A 82 -12.34 -9.48 7.79
C ASP A 82 -11.40 -10.44 7.08
N LEU A 83 -11.53 -10.59 5.76
CA LEU A 83 -10.58 -11.36 4.94
C LEU A 83 -9.17 -10.76 5.02
N LEU A 84 -9.04 -9.44 4.91
CA LEU A 84 -7.75 -8.77 5.04
C LEU A 84 -7.18 -8.89 6.44
N LYS A 85 -7.99 -8.77 7.50
CA LYS A 85 -7.52 -8.93 8.89
C LYS A 85 -7.06 -10.36 9.19
N THR A 86 -7.76 -11.36 8.68
CA THR A 86 -7.50 -12.77 8.98
C THR A 86 -6.34 -13.34 8.15
N HIS A 87 -6.25 -12.96 6.87
CA HIS A 87 -5.30 -13.54 5.91
C HIS A 87 -4.25 -12.53 5.40
N SER A 88 -4.01 -11.42 6.11
CA SER A 88 -3.13 -10.34 5.65
C SER A 88 -1.71 -10.77 5.27
N THR A 89 -1.20 -11.87 5.83
CA THR A 89 0.16 -12.37 5.57
C THR A 89 0.21 -13.55 4.60
N THR A 90 -0.88 -14.31 4.49
CA THR A 90 -0.99 -15.51 3.64
C THR A 90 -1.54 -15.19 2.25
N LEU A 91 -2.31 -14.12 2.11
CA LEU A 91 -2.83 -13.67 0.82
C LEU A 91 -1.69 -13.36 -0.15
N ASP A 92 -1.89 -13.73 -1.41
CA ASP A 92 -1.05 -13.29 -2.51
C ASP A 92 -0.96 -11.74 -2.56
N PRO A 93 0.24 -11.15 -2.80
CA PRO A 93 0.41 -9.70 -2.86
C PRO A 93 -0.51 -8.97 -3.84
N GLU A 94 -0.80 -9.54 -5.00
CA GLU A 94 -1.66 -8.94 -6.02
C GLU A 94 -3.12 -8.92 -5.57
N MET A 95 -3.59 -10.02 -4.97
CA MET A 95 -4.93 -10.08 -4.37
C MET A 95 -5.09 -9.06 -3.25
N ARG A 96 -4.09 -8.98 -2.35
CA ARG A 96 -4.08 -8.02 -1.24
C ARG A 96 -4.18 -6.58 -1.73
N ASN A 97 -3.45 -6.24 -2.80
CA ASN A 97 -3.52 -4.93 -3.44
C ASN A 97 -4.91 -4.67 -4.03
N THR A 98 -5.48 -5.66 -4.72
CA THR A 98 -6.84 -5.56 -5.30
C THR A 98 -7.89 -5.33 -4.22
N PHE A 99 -7.81 -6.02 -3.08
CA PHE A 99 -8.76 -5.86 -1.98
C PHE A 99 -8.64 -4.47 -1.35
N CYS A 100 -7.42 -3.97 -1.15
CA CYS A 100 -7.19 -2.60 -0.68
C CYS A 100 -7.79 -1.58 -1.65
N ARG A 101 -7.59 -1.75 -2.96
CA ARG A 101 -8.17 -0.87 -4.00
C ARG A 101 -9.69 -0.89 -4.00
N ALA A 102 -10.30 -2.06 -3.82
CA ALA A 102 -11.75 -2.20 -3.70
C ALA A 102 -12.30 -1.45 -2.49
N LEU A 103 -11.66 -1.56 -1.32
CA LEU A 103 -12.04 -0.81 -0.13
C LEU A 103 -11.88 0.70 -0.30
N ILE A 104 -10.80 1.16 -0.94
CA ILE A 104 -10.61 2.58 -1.30
C ILE A 104 -11.75 3.08 -2.18
N LEU A 105 -12.15 2.29 -3.17
CA LEU A 105 -13.25 2.63 -4.06
C LEU A 105 -14.58 2.76 -3.30
N LEU A 106 -14.88 1.80 -2.42
CA LEU A 106 -16.06 1.82 -1.55
C LEU A 106 -16.06 3.04 -0.62
N ARG A 107 -14.90 3.42 -0.10
CA ARG A 107 -14.74 4.62 0.74
C ARG A 107 -14.94 5.91 -0.06
N ASN A 108 -14.41 6.02 -1.27
CA ASN A 108 -14.64 7.19 -2.13
C ASN A 108 -16.13 7.37 -2.48
N LYS A 109 -16.91 6.30 -2.36
CA LYS A 109 -18.36 6.27 -2.53
C LYS A 109 -19.14 6.49 -1.24
N ASN A 110 -18.47 6.77 -0.13
CA ASN A 110 -19.01 6.93 1.23
C ASN A 110 -19.75 5.70 1.77
N LEU A 111 -19.40 4.49 1.31
CA LEU A 111 -19.97 3.24 1.80
C LEU A 111 -19.21 2.65 3.00
N ILE A 112 -18.04 3.21 3.33
CA ILE A 112 -17.19 2.80 4.45
C ILE A 112 -16.78 4.06 5.23
N SER A 113 -16.79 3.97 6.55
CA SER A 113 -16.26 5.01 7.43
C SER A 113 -14.75 5.22 7.17
N PRO A 114 -14.28 6.46 7.00
CA PRO A 114 -12.85 6.72 6.81
C PRO A 114 -11.99 6.24 7.99
N LEU A 115 -12.51 6.29 9.22
CA LEU A 115 -11.79 5.84 10.41
C LEU A 115 -11.52 4.33 10.37
N ASP A 116 -12.55 3.53 10.06
CA ASP A 116 -12.44 2.06 10.03
C ASP A 116 -11.47 1.61 8.93
N LEU A 117 -11.48 2.29 7.78
CA LEU A 117 -10.56 2.01 6.69
C LEU A 117 -9.11 2.35 7.06
N LEU A 118 -8.88 3.52 7.66
CA LEU A 118 -7.54 3.94 8.06
C LEU A 118 -6.97 3.02 9.14
N GLU A 119 -7.79 2.59 10.11
CA GLU A 119 -7.38 1.63 11.13
C GLU A 119 -6.89 0.32 10.50
N LEU A 120 -7.66 -0.23 9.54
CA LEU A 120 -7.24 -1.42 8.79
C LEU A 120 -5.93 -1.19 8.04
N PHE A 121 -5.79 -0.06 7.33
CA PHE A 121 -4.57 0.21 6.55
C PHE A 121 -3.33 0.36 7.42
N PHE A 122 -3.45 0.96 8.60
CA PHE A 122 -2.33 0.98 9.53
C PHE A 122 -1.97 -0.42 10.03
N GLN A 123 -2.95 -1.29 10.31
CA GLN A 123 -2.66 -2.69 10.66
C GLN A 123 -1.92 -3.42 9.53
N LEU A 124 -2.30 -3.17 8.27
CA LEU A 124 -1.65 -3.74 7.08
C LEU A 124 -0.23 -3.21 6.83
N LEU A 125 0.20 -2.11 7.47
CA LEU A 125 1.61 -1.66 7.40
C LEU A 125 2.59 -2.67 8.02
N ARG A 126 2.09 -3.62 8.82
CA ARG A 126 2.90 -4.72 9.39
C ARG A 126 3.28 -5.77 8.35
N CYS A 127 2.56 -5.86 7.23
CA CYS A 127 2.79 -6.89 6.22
C CYS A 127 4.19 -6.76 5.58
N PRO A 128 4.89 -7.87 5.30
CA PRO A 128 6.23 -7.87 4.71
C PRO A 128 6.24 -7.56 3.20
N ASP A 129 5.35 -6.69 2.72
CA ASP A 129 5.26 -6.27 1.31
C ASP A 129 5.65 -4.79 1.20
N LYS A 130 6.70 -4.49 0.43
CA LYS A 130 7.18 -3.11 0.25
C LYS A 130 6.26 -2.30 -0.66
N ALA A 131 5.78 -2.89 -1.75
CA ALA A 131 4.96 -2.20 -2.74
C ALA A 131 3.60 -1.81 -2.13
N LEU A 132 2.97 -2.74 -1.40
CA LEU A 132 1.73 -2.45 -0.69
C LEU A 132 1.93 -1.37 0.36
N ARG A 133 3.00 -1.44 1.15
CA ARG A 133 3.30 -0.46 2.19
C ARG A 133 3.42 0.96 1.64
N THR A 134 4.21 1.17 0.59
CA THR A 134 4.33 2.48 -0.06
C THR A 134 3.00 2.93 -0.68
N PHE A 135 2.21 2.01 -1.24
CA PHE A 135 0.87 2.33 -1.74
C PHE A 135 -0.08 2.80 -0.63
N LEU A 136 -0.12 2.09 0.50
CA LEU A 136 -0.95 2.43 1.65
C LEU A 136 -0.53 3.75 2.29
N GLU A 137 0.76 3.99 2.45
CA GLU A 137 1.30 5.27 2.96
C GLU A 137 0.83 6.46 2.12
N ASN A 138 1.04 6.41 0.80
CA ASN A 138 0.59 7.46 -0.11
C ASN A 138 -0.93 7.66 -0.05
N HIS A 139 -1.69 6.57 0.03
CA HIS A 139 -3.13 6.64 0.15
C HIS A 139 -3.55 7.29 1.47
N ILE A 140 -3.06 6.82 2.63
CA ILE A 140 -3.37 7.36 3.96
C ILE A 140 -3.13 8.88 3.99
N ILE A 141 -1.98 9.33 3.49
CA ILE A 141 -1.61 10.75 3.48
C ILE A 141 -2.56 11.56 2.60
N THR A 142 -2.88 11.05 1.41
CA THR A 142 -3.83 11.69 0.48
C THR A 142 -5.23 11.73 1.08
N ASP A 143 -5.63 10.67 1.77
CA ASP A 143 -6.95 10.53 2.36
C ASP A 143 -7.18 11.52 3.49
N ILE A 144 -6.22 11.58 4.41
CA ILE A 144 -6.22 12.54 5.53
C ILE A 144 -6.17 13.98 5.01
N LYS A 145 -5.39 14.24 3.95
CA LYS A 145 -5.36 15.54 3.29
C LYS A 145 -6.73 15.93 2.73
N ASN A 146 -7.39 15.03 2.00
CA ASN A 146 -8.69 15.29 1.38
C ASN A 146 -9.79 15.49 2.43
N MET A 147 -9.77 14.73 3.52
CA MET A 147 -10.72 14.91 4.63
C MET A 147 -10.57 16.27 5.32
N ASN A 148 -9.33 16.76 5.47
CA ASN A 148 -9.04 18.05 6.07
C ASN A 148 -9.07 19.22 5.06
N ALA A 149 -9.46 18.98 3.80
CA ALA A 149 -9.41 19.99 2.74
C ALA A 149 -10.45 21.11 2.91
N LYS A 150 -11.65 20.78 3.42
CA LYS A 150 -12.73 21.77 3.67
C LYS A 150 -12.60 22.39 5.05
N GLN A 151 -12.54 21.54 6.08
CA GLN A 151 -12.39 21.94 7.48
C GLN A 151 -11.51 20.90 8.19
N LYS A 152 -10.71 21.36 9.16
CA LYS A 152 -9.96 20.45 10.02
C LYS A 152 -10.90 19.77 11.02
N ASP A 153 -11.16 18.48 10.84
CA ASP A 153 -11.89 17.68 11.82
C ASP A 153 -10.94 17.31 12.97
N MET A 154 -10.99 18.08 14.05
CA MET A 154 -10.10 17.92 15.18
C MET A 154 -10.34 16.60 15.93
N LYS A 155 -11.59 16.09 15.96
CA LYS A 155 -11.91 14.83 16.63
C LYS A 155 -11.31 13.66 15.88
N LEU A 156 -11.53 13.62 14.57
CA LEU A 156 -10.96 12.60 13.71
C LEU A 156 -9.42 12.62 13.77
N ASN A 157 -8.80 13.81 13.65
CA ASN A 157 -7.35 13.94 13.73
C ASN A 157 -6.81 13.47 15.08
N SER A 158 -7.48 13.78 16.19
CA SER A 158 -7.08 13.31 17.53
C SER A 158 -7.11 11.79 17.62
N THR A 159 -8.13 11.14 17.08
CA THR A 159 -8.25 9.67 17.05
C THR A 159 -7.12 9.05 16.22
N LEU A 160 -6.88 9.56 15.01
CA LEU A 160 -5.81 9.07 14.14
C LEU A 160 -4.42 9.28 14.75
N GLN A 161 -4.16 10.45 15.35
CA GLN A 161 -2.91 10.73 16.05
C GLN A 161 -2.67 9.73 17.18
N ASN A 162 -3.67 9.48 18.03
CA ASN A 162 -3.56 8.52 19.12
C ASN A 162 -3.26 7.09 18.60
N PHE A 163 -3.89 6.72 17.48
CA PHE A 163 -3.59 5.45 16.82
C PHE A 163 -2.14 5.39 16.32
N MET A 164 -1.67 6.45 15.65
CA MET A 164 -0.29 6.57 15.16
C MET A 164 0.74 6.53 16.28
N TYR A 165 0.45 7.11 17.44
CA TYR A 165 1.33 7.05 18.60
C TYR A 165 1.47 5.63 19.14
N THR A 166 0.41 4.84 19.05
CA THR A 166 0.41 3.42 19.40
C THR A 166 1.24 2.62 18.39
N MET A 167 1.08 2.90 17.10
CA MET A 167 1.86 2.26 16.02
C MET A 167 3.34 2.62 16.03
N LEU A 168 3.70 3.84 16.46
CA LEU A 168 5.10 4.25 16.56
C LEU A 168 5.87 3.48 17.65
N LYS A 169 5.14 3.01 18.68
CA LYS A 169 5.66 2.14 19.75
C LYS A 169 5.62 0.65 19.41
N ASP A 170 5.14 0.31 18.21
CA ASP A 170 5.04 -1.08 17.77
C ASP A 170 6.44 -1.72 17.70
N ALA A 171 6.51 -3.02 18.00
CA ALA A 171 7.74 -3.80 17.93
C ALA A 171 8.23 -3.98 16.49
N ASN A 172 7.33 -3.86 15.49
CA ASN A 172 7.69 -4.00 14.09
C ASN A 172 8.42 -2.74 13.57
N PRO A 173 9.74 -2.82 13.27
CA PRO A 173 10.53 -1.65 12.90
C PRO A 173 10.10 -1.03 11.57
N LYS A 174 9.54 -1.84 10.66
CA LYS A 174 9.01 -1.38 9.37
C LYS A 174 7.77 -0.53 9.56
N ALA A 175 6.82 -1.01 10.37
CA ALA A 175 5.58 -0.29 10.66
C ALA A 175 5.88 1.02 11.39
N ALA A 176 6.72 0.98 12.44
CA ALA A 176 7.10 2.17 13.18
C ALA A 176 7.82 3.22 12.31
N LYS A 177 8.70 2.80 11.38
CA LYS A 177 9.35 3.72 10.43
C LYS A 177 8.34 4.40 9.50
N MET A 178 7.40 3.65 8.95
CA MET A 178 6.37 4.25 8.10
C MET A 178 5.42 5.14 8.89
N SER A 179 5.11 4.79 10.14
CA SER A 179 4.28 5.63 11.00
C SER A 179 4.93 6.99 11.23
N ILE A 180 6.25 7.04 11.51
CA ILE A 180 6.94 8.33 11.68
C ILE A 180 6.98 9.12 10.37
N ASP A 181 7.17 8.45 9.22
CA ASP A 181 7.23 9.11 7.91
C ASP A 181 5.89 9.75 7.55
N ILE A 182 4.77 9.04 7.76
CA ILE A 182 3.41 9.58 7.60
C ILE A 182 3.20 10.79 8.51
N MET A 183 3.63 10.73 9.78
CA MET A 183 3.48 11.85 10.71
C MET A 183 4.28 13.08 10.26
N ILE A 184 5.54 12.89 9.85
CA ILE A 184 6.41 13.95 9.33
C ILE A 184 5.80 14.57 8.07
N GLU A 185 5.32 13.75 7.13
CA GLU A 185 4.73 14.24 5.88
C GLU A 185 3.42 15.00 6.11
N LEU A 186 2.56 14.55 7.02
CA LEU A 186 1.33 15.26 7.41
C LEU A 186 1.62 16.59 8.12
N TYR A 187 2.70 16.66 8.91
CA TYR A 187 3.17 17.90 9.51
C TYR A 187 3.67 18.88 8.45
N LYS A 188 4.52 18.42 7.51
CA LYS A 188 5.03 19.23 6.38
C LYS A 188 3.90 19.79 5.53
N LYS A 189 2.84 19.02 5.30
CA LYS A 189 1.63 19.47 4.58
C LYS A 189 0.70 20.39 5.42
N ARG A 190 1.12 20.81 6.62
CA ARG A 190 0.38 21.71 7.54
C ARG A 190 -0.99 21.17 8.01
N ILE A 191 -1.19 19.85 7.94
CA ILE A 191 -2.43 19.20 8.38
C ILE A 191 -2.37 19.03 9.89
N TRP A 192 -1.41 18.23 10.38
CA TRP A 192 -1.12 17.99 11.80
C TRP A 192 0.00 18.91 12.31
N ASN A 193 -0.20 20.22 12.18
CA ASN A 193 0.72 21.23 12.69
C ASN A 193 0.33 21.63 14.12
N ASP A 194 0.47 20.72 15.05
CA ASP A 194 0.10 20.88 16.45
C ASP A 194 1.24 20.45 17.39
N ALA A 195 1.30 21.07 18.57
CA ALA A 195 2.33 20.82 19.56
C ALA A 195 2.38 19.34 19.98
N LYS A 196 1.23 18.65 20.01
CA LYS A 196 1.13 17.24 20.38
C LYS A 196 1.90 16.35 19.40
N THR A 197 1.73 16.55 18.09
CA THR A 197 2.45 15.82 17.05
C THR A 197 3.96 16.01 17.17
N VAL A 198 4.43 17.25 17.33
CA VAL A 198 5.87 17.54 17.50
C VAL A 198 6.42 16.89 18.77
N ASN A 199 5.68 16.98 19.88
CA ASN A 199 6.08 16.37 21.15
C ASN A 199 6.19 14.85 21.04
N VAL A 200 5.33 14.19 20.28
CA VAL A 200 5.46 12.74 20.06
C VAL A 200 6.65 12.39 19.18
N ILE A 201 6.92 13.17 18.12
CA ILE A 201 8.12 12.97 17.30
C ILE A 201 9.40 13.15 18.15
N ALA A 202 9.43 14.16 19.03
CA ALA A 202 10.55 14.39 19.95
C ALA A 202 10.71 13.27 20.99
N THR A 203 9.63 12.89 21.68
CA THR A 203 9.70 11.99 22.84
C THR A 203 9.75 10.52 22.45
N VAL A 204 8.97 10.09 21.45
CA VAL A 204 8.87 8.69 21.03
C VAL A 204 9.77 8.43 19.81
N GLY A 205 9.84 9.38 18.88
CA GLY A 205 10.64 9.26 17.67
C GLY A 205 12.15 9.33 17.93
N CYS A 206 12.64 10.45 18.48
CA CYS A 206 14.08 10.65 18.72
C CYS A 206 14.68 9.67 19.74
N PHE A 207 13.88 9.14 20.67
CA PHE A 207 14.33 8.14 21.65
C PHE A 207 13.89 6.71 21.30
N SER A 208 13.47 6.47 20.05
CA SER A 208 13.10 5.14 19.60
C SER A 208 14.31 4.20 19.62
N LYS A 209 14.10 2.94 20.03
CA LYS A 209 15.11 1.87 19.94
C LYS A 209 15.45 1.53 18.47
N ILE A 210 14.60 1.93 17.54
CA ILE A 210 14.77 1.66 16.11
C ILE A 210 15.55 2.83 15.50
N THR A 211 16.82 2.59 15.14
CA THR A 211 17.72 3.62 14.61
C THR A 211 17.12 4.37 13.41
N LYS A 212 16.43 3.69 12.49
CA LYS A 212 15.79 4.36 11.34
C LYS A 212 14.71 5.36 11.76
N VAL A 213 13.93 5.07 12.80
CA VAL A 213 12.89 5.97 13.35
C VAL A 213 13.54 7.17 14.02
N MET A 214 14.58 6.92 14.83
CA MET A 214 15.37 7.97 15.48
C MET A 214 15.99 8.92 14.45
N VAL A 215 16.65 8.39 13.41
CA VAL A 215 17.27 9.20 12.36
C VAL A 215 16.23 10.06 11.63
N ALA A 216 15.09 9.50 11.25
CA ALA A 216 14.02 10.27 10.60
C ALA A 216 13.49 11.40 11.50
N SER A 217 13.32 11.13 12.80
CA SER A 217 12.86 12.12 13.78
C SER A 217 13.89 13.23 14.00
N LEU A 218 15.18 12.89 14.05
CA LEU A 218 16.26 13.87 14.17
C LEU A 218 16.38 14.72 12.89
N LYS A 219 16.30 14.11 11.71
CA LYS A 219 16.29 14.82 10.41
C LYS A 219 15.13 15.81 10.32
N PHE A 220 13.95 15.41 10.81
CA PHE A 220 12.79 16.29 10.92
C PHE A 220 13.08 17.56 11.73
N PHE A 221 13.74 17.44 12.89
CA PHE A 221 14.09 18.61 13.72
C PHE A 221 15.26 19.43 13.16
N LEU A 222 16.20 18.80 12.47
CA LEU A 222 17.32 19.49 11.82
C LEU A 222 16.92 20.21 10.52
N GLY A 223 15.75 19.88 9.96
CA GLY A 223 15.28 20.48 8.70
C GLY A 223 16.02 20.00 7.45
N THR A 224 16.85 18.95 7.53
CA THR A 224 17.65 18.39 6.42
C THR A 224 16.87 17.42 5.53
N ASP A 225 15.56 17.63 5.46
CA ASP A 225 14.57 16.61 5.13
C ASP A 225 14.09 16.71 3.67
N GLU A 226 14.83 17.42 2.81
CA GLU A 226 14.42 17.75 1.44
C GLU A 226 14.85 16.73 0.36
N ASP A 227 15.89 15.90 0.53
CA ASP A 227 16.39 15.11 -0.63
C ASP A 227 16.77 13.62 -0.42
N ASP A 228 16.70 13.04 0.79
CA ASP A 228 17.32 11.72 1.05
C ASP A 228 16.38 10.51 1.16
N SER A 229 15.07 10.69 1.27
CA SER A 229 14.19 9.65 1.84
C SER A 229 13.76 8.51 0.90
N LYS A 230 14.24 8.47 -0.35
CA LYS A 230 13.87 7.39 -1.31
C LYS A 230 14.99 6.42 -1.71
N ASP A 231 16.24 6.67 -1.33
CA ASP A 231 17.39 5.94 -1.90
C ASP A 231 18.05 4.90 -0.97
N ASP A 232 17.71 4.85 0.32
CA ASP A 232 18.50 4.10 1.32
C ASP A 232 18.22 2.58 1.42
N GLU A 233 17.34 2.00 0.59
CA GLU A 233 17.08 0.55 0.59
C GLU A 233 17.58 -0.20 -0.65
N GLU A 234 18.15 0.47 -1.66
CA GLU A 234 18.70 -0.22 -2.84
C GLU A 234 20.19 -0.63 -2.73
N ASP A 235 20.90 -0.16 -1.69
CA ASP A 235 22.36 -0.27 -1.67
C ASP A 235 22.87 -1.64 -1.17
N SER A 236 22.05 -2.43 -0.48
CA SER A 236 22.49 -3.73 0.07
C SER A 236 22.41 -4.88 -0.96
N ASP A 237 21.45 -4.86 -1.88
CA ASP A 237 21.25 -5.97 -2.83
C ASP A 237 22.14 -5.86 -4.08
N LYS A 238 22.51 -4.64 -4.48
CA LYS A 238 23.36 -4.41 -5.67
C LYS A 238 24.84 -4.71 -5.42
N GLU A 239 25.31 -4.60 -4.18
CA GLU A 239 26.73 -4.83 -3.82
C GLU A 239 27.11 -6.32 -3.83
N ALA A 240 26.15 -7.22 -3.53
CA ALA A 240 26.33 -8.67 -3.56
C ALA A 240 26.44 -9.23 -4.99
N ASP A 241 25.65 -8.70 -5.94
CA ASP A 241 25.61 -9.17 -7.33
C ASP A 241 26.91 -8.82 -8.10
N LEU A 242 27.51 -7.66 -7.82
CA LEU A 242 28.76 -7.20 -8.46
C LEU A 242 29.97 -8.09 -8.16
N LYS A 243 30.12 -8.58 -6.92
CA LYS A 243 31.22 -9.49 -6.54
C LYS A 243 31.07 -10.86 -7.21
N GLY A 244 29.84 -11.36 -7.32
CA GLY A 244 29.52 -12.61 -8.02
C GLY A 244 29.89 -12.57 -9.51
N VAL A 245 29.51 -11.49 -10.20
CA VAL A 245 29.81 -11.29 -11.62
C VAL A 245 31.32 -11.17 -11.89
N MET A 246 32.08 -10.52 -10.99
CA MET A 246 33.55 -10.44 -11.10
C MET A 246 34.23 -11.80 -10.91
N MET A 247 33.75 -12.61 -9.97
CA MET A 247 34.31 -13.94 -9.69
C MET A 247 33.99 -14.95 -10.82
N ALA A 248 32.76 -14.92 -11.33
CA ALA A 248 32.31 -15.79 -12.43
C ALA A 248 33.07 -15.58 -13.75
N ASN A 249 33.60 -14.37 -13.98
CA ASN A 249 34.41 -14.06 -15.17
C ASN A 249 35.91 -14.38 -15.00
N LYS A 250 36.37 -14.68 -13.77
CA LYS A 250 37.73 -15.11 -13.47
C LYS A 250 37.91 -16.62 -13.69
N VAL A 251 36.85 -17.41 -13.47
CA VAL A 251 36.87 -18.88 -13.52
C VAL A 251 36.55 -19.42 -14.93
N ASN A 252 35.88 -18.65 -15.78
CA ASN A 252 35.38 -19.14 -17.08
C ASN A 252 36.08 -18.52 -18.30
N LYS A 253 35.98 -19.19 -19.47
CA LYS A 253 36.50 -18.71 -20.76
C LYS A 253 35.96 -17.31 -21.11
N LYS A 254 36.88 -16.40 -21.46
CA LYS A 254 36.60 -15.00 -21.78
C LYS A 254 35.94 -14.88 -23.16
N THR A 255 34.63 -14.66 -23.18
CA THR A 255 33.83 -14.42 -24.41
C THR A 255 33.50 -12.92 -24.58
N LYS A 256 33.29 -12.49 -25.83
CA LYS A 256 32.96 -11.09 -26.19
C LYS A 256 31.70 -10.57 -25.46
N LYS A 257 30.70 -11.43 -25.26
CA LYS A 257 29.46 -11.13 -24.50
C LYS A 257 29.73 -10.86 -23.01
N ARG A 258 30.58 -11.67 -22.37
CA ARG A 258 30.95 -11.50 -20.94
C ARG A 258 31.89 -10.33 -20.70
N LYS A 259 32.73 -9.96 -21.67
CA LYS A 259 33.54 -8.73 -21.60
C LYS A 259 32.63 -7.50 -21.52
N LYS A 260 31.57 -7.46 -22.33
CA LYS A 260 30.56 -6.37 -22.31
C LYS A 260 29.79 -6.31 -20.98
N GLN A 261 29.44 -7.47 -20.40
CA GLN A 261 28.79 -7.52 -19.08
C GLN A 261 29.71 -7.03 -17.95
N LEU A 262 30.99 -7.39 -17.97
CA LEU A 262 31.96 -6.92 -16.97
C LEU A 262 32.26 -5.43 -17.11
N GLU A 263 32.32 -4.89 -18.33
CA GLU A 263 32.45 -3.45 -18.55
C GLU A 263 31.22 -2.67 -18.05
N ALA A 264 30.01 -3.20 -18.25
CA ALA A 264 28.79 -2.62 -17.68
C ALA A 264 28.80 -2.65 -16.14
N ALA A 265 29.19 -3.78 -15.55
CA ALA A 265 29.32 -3.94 -14.10
C ALA A 265 30.38 -2.98 -13.50
N LYS A 266 31.53 -2.82 -14.17
CA LYS A 266 32.57 -1.84 -13.75
C LYS A 266 32.09 -0.39 -13.85
N LYS A 267 31.32 -0.04 -14.88
CA LYS A 267 30.74 1.30 -15.00
C LYS A 267 29.75 1.59 -13.86
N LEU A 268 28.89 0.63 -13.53
CA LEU A 268 27.98 0.73 -12.39
C LEU A 268 28.74 0.87 -11.07
N TYR A 269 29.80 0.09 -10.87
CA TYR A 269 30.66 0.20 -9.69
C TYR A 269 31.32 1.57 -9.56
N HIS A 270 31.90 2.10 -10.64
CA HIS A 270 32.50 3.45 -10.62
C HIS A 270 31.46 4.56 -10.42
N GLN A 271 30.23 4.40 -10.92
CA GLN A 271 29.14 5.34 -10.64
C GLN A 271 28.71 5.27 -9.17
N ALA A 272 28.60 4.07 -8.58
CA ALA A 272 28.30 3.90 -7.16
C ALA A 272 29.40 4.49 -6.26
N GLN A 273 30.67 4.25 -6.60
CA GLN A 273 31.83 4.84 -5.93
C GLN A 273 31.83 6.37 -6.00
N LYS A 274 31.56 6.96 -7.18
CA LYS A 274 31.44 8.43 -7.35
C LYS A 274 30.29 9.03 -6.57
N LYS A 275 29.16 8.31 -6.44
CA LYS A 275 28.05 8.71 -5.57
C LYS A 275 28.44 8.65 -4.09
N LYS A 276 29.16 7.61 -3.65
CA LYS A 276 29.73 7.52 -2.29
C LYS A 276 30.72 8.66 -2.00
N THR A 277 31.62 9.00 -2.92
CA THR A 277 32.56 10.11 -2.72
C THR A 277 31.86 11.46 -2.68
N LYS A 278 30.86 11.70 -3.55
CA LYS A 278 30.03 12.92 -3.47
C LYS A 278 29.27 13.04 -2.13
N LYS A 279 28.81 11.92 -1.55
CA LYS A 279 28.21 11.90 -0.20
C LYS A 279 29.21 12.29 0.90
N LEU A 280 30.48 11.89 0.79
CA LEU A 280 31.55 12.24 1.74
C LEU A 280 31.95 13.73 1.70
N TYR A 281 31.95 14.36 0.52
CA TYR A 281 32.27 15.79 0.37
C TYR A 281 31.12 16.74 0.71
N HIS A 282 29.91 16.24 0.99
CA HIS A 282 28.78 17.04 1.49
C HIS A 282 28.58 16.91 3.02
N GLN A 283 29.44 16.14 3.70
CA GLN A 283 29.43 15.94 5.15
C GLN A 283 30.65 16.54 5.87
N ALA A 284 31.50 17.30 5.16
CA ALA A 284 32.61 18.07 5.71
C ALA A 284 32.40 19.56 5.39
#